data_AF-A0A3E2UGC5-F1
#
_entry.id   AF-A0A3E2UGC5-F1
#
_cell.length_a   1.000
_cell.length_b   1.000
_cell.length_c   1.000
_cell.angle_alpha   90.00
_cell.angle_beta   90.00
_cell.angle_gamma   90.00
#
_symmetry.space_group_name_H-M   'P 1'
#
loop_
_entity.id
_entity.type
_entity.pdbx_description
1 polymer ?
#
loop_
_entity_poly.entity_id
_entity_poly.type
_entity_poly.pdbx_seq_one_letter_code
_entity_poly.pdbx_strand_id
1 'polypeptide(L)' 'MPQTAVDEELFELCTEFENAFHQCIPREMMPLWVTDEKLKEAIRNCLQQKNADILGVLGIEISEDSIY' A
#
# COMPACT_ATOMS: atom_id res chain seq x y z
N MET A 1 21.62 6.31 -17.20
CA MET A 1 21.17 5.66 -15.94
C MET A 1 19.68 5.95 -15.85
N PRO A 2 18.78 4.95 -15.73
CA PRO A 2 17.38 5.28 -15.52
C PRO A 2 17.30 5.92 -14.14
N GLN A 3 16.79 7.15 -14.08
CA GLN A 3 16.42 7.76 -12.81
C GLN A 3 15.25 6.93 -12.29
N THR A 4 15.51 6.04 -11.34
CA THR A 4 14.51 5.69 -10.32
C THR A 4 14.21 6.99 -9.59
N ALA A 5 13.38 7.83 -10.20
CA ALA A 5 12.72 8.90 -9.50
C ALA A 5 11.82 8.18 -8.51
N VAL A 6 12.29 8.09 -7.27
CA VAL A 6 11.45 7.68 -6.15
C VAL A 6 10.27 8.64 -6.23
N ASP A 7 9.07 8.09 -6.41
CA ASP A 7 7.86 8.88 -6.38
C ASP A 7 7.73 9.44 -4.96
N GLU A 8 8.16 10.70 -4.79
CA GLU A 8 8.27 11.38 -3.50
C GLU A 8 6.89 11.41 -2.80
N GLU A 9 5.83 11.60 -3.57
CA GLU A 9 4.44 11.58 -3.07
C GLU A 9 4.08 10.20 -2.49
N LEU A 10 4.40 9.10 -3.19
CA LEU A 10 4.15 7.77 -2.68
C LEU A 10 4.99 7.47 -1.42
N PHE A 11 6.22 7.98 -1.35
CA PHE A 11 7.06 7.84 -0.17
C PHE A 11 6.48 8.59 1.04
N GLU A 12 6.06 9.83 0.86
CA GLU A 12 5.39 10.63 1.91
C GLU A 12 4.12 9.94 2.39
N LEU A 13 3.26 9.48 1.47
CA LEU A 13 2.03 8.78 1.82
C LEU A 13 2.28 7.50 2.63
N CYS A 14 3.29 6.70 2.26
CA CYS A 14 3.64 5.53 3.06
C CYS A 14 4.18 5.90 4.45
N THR A 15 4.94 6.99 4.56
CA THR A 15 5.43 7.49 5.84
C THR A 15 4.28 7.97 6.73
N GLU A 16 3.30 8.68 6.17
CA GLU A 16 2.08 9.09 6.89
C GLU A 16 1.27 7.89 7.36
N PHE A 17 1.08 6.89 6.50
CA PHE A 17 0.41 5.64 6.86
C PHE A 17 1.12 4.92 8.02
N GLU A 18 2.44 4.76 7.94
CA GLU A 18 3.22 4.11 8.98
C GLU A 18 3.14 4.88 10.30
N ASN A 19 3.18 6.21 10.27
CA ASN A 19 3.01 7.02 11.48
C ASN A 19 1.59 6.93 12.06
N ALA A 20 0.57 6.82 11.22
CA ALA A 20 -0.83 6.76 11.66
C ALA A 20 -1.23 5.40 12.24
N PHE A 21 -0.69 4.31 11.68
CA PHE A 21 -1.11 2.94 12.00
C PHE A 21 -0.02 2.08 12.65
N HIS A 22 1.22 2.57 12.71
CA HIS A 22 2.41 1.82 13.14
C HIS A 22 2.60 0.51 12.35
N GLN A 23 2.25 0.54 11.05
CA GLN A 23 2.33 -0.59 10.14
C GLN A 23 2.98 -0.17 8.82
N CYS A 24 3.89 -0.99 8.30
CA CYS A 24 4.48 -0.80 6.99
C CYS A 24 3.63 -1.43 5.89
N ILE A 25 3.65 -0.80 4.72
CA ILE A 25 2.98 -1.31 3.53
C ILE A 25 3.88 -2.35 2.84
N PRO A 26 3.44 -3.60 2.64
CA PRO A 26 4.25 -4.66 2.08
C PRO A 26 4.35 -4.56 0.55
N ARG A 27 4.99 -3.50 0.05
CA ARG A 27 5.07 -3.18 -1.39
C ARG A 27 5.60 -4.33 -2.24
N GLU A 28 6.58 -5.08 -1.73
CA GLU A 28 7.18 -6.22 -2.45
C GLU A 28 6.23 -7.41 -2.61
N MET A 29 5.24 -7.53 -1.73
CA MET A 29 4.22 -8.59 -1.79
C MET A 29 2.97 -8.16 -2.55
N MET A 30 2.91 -6.91 -3.01
CA MET A 30 1.75 -6.42 -3.75
C MET A 30 1.65 -7.13 -5.11
N PRO A 31 0.44 -7.52 -5.54
CA PRO A 31 0.23 -8.07 -6.87
C PRO A 31 0.70 -7.09 -7.95
N LEU A 32 1.24 -7.62 -9.06
CA LEU A 32 1.76 -6.81 -10.18
C LEU A 32 0.72 -5.87 -10.82
N TRP A 33 -0.58 -6.10 -10.61
CA TRP A 33 -1.64 -5.24 -11.11
C TRP A 33 -1.89 -4.01 -10.22
N VAL A 34 -1.31 -3.97 -9.02
CA VAL A 34 -1.32 -2.80 -8.13
C VAL A 34 -0.24 -1.85 -8.62
N THR A 35 -0.69 -0.73 -9.20
CA THR A 35 0.20 0.37 -9.62
C THR A 35 0.43 1.33 -8.46
N ASP A 36 1.46 2.16 -8.57
CA ASP A 36 1.75 3.22 -7.59
C ASP A 36 0.53 4.13 -7.36
N GLU A 37 -0.19 4.51 -8.43
CA GLU A 37 -1.41 5.31 -8.32
C GLU A 37 -2.53 4.62 -7.52
N LYS A 38 -2.75 3.32 -7.74
CA LYS A 38 -3.71 2.55 -6.94
C LYS A 38 -3.29 2.47 -5.48
N LEU A 39 -1.98 2.33 -5.24
CA LEU A 39 -1.44 2.28 -3.89
C LEU A 39 -1.61 3.62 -3.18
N LYS A 40 -1.31 4.75 -3.83
CA LYS A 40 -1.55 6.10 -3.30
C LYS A 40 -3.02 6.31 -2.92
N GLU A 41 -3.94 5.91 -3.79
CA GLU A 41 -5.38 6.02 -3.54
C GLU A 41 -5.81 5.16 -2.33
N ALA A 42 -5.31 3.92 -2.26
CA ALA A 42 -5.59 3.04 -1.13
C ALA A 42 -5.07 3.59 0.20
N ILE A 43 -3.86 4.14 0.22
CA ILE A 43 -3.28 4.78 1.41
C ILE A 43 -4.15 5.96 1.89
N ARG A 44 -4.57 6.82 0.95
CA ARG A 44 -5.44 7.96 1.28
C ARG A 44 -6.77 7.50 1.86
N ASN A 45 -7.37 6.47 1.28
CA ASN A 45 -8.60 5.86 1.79
C ASN A 45 -8.41 5.30 3.20
N CYS A 46 -7.32 4.59 3.45
CA CYS A 46 -6.97 4.07 4.77
C CYS A 46 -6.86 5.20 5.82
N LEU A 47 -6.11 6.26 5.51
CA LEU A 47 -5.93 7.43 6.38
C LEU A 47 -7.26 8.13 6.67
N GLN A 48 -8.11 8.32 5.66
CA GLN A 48 -9.42 8.95 5.81
C GLN A 48 -10.39 8.11 6.65
N GLN A 49 -10.41 6.79 6.43
CA GLN A 49 -11.29 5.87 7.15
C GLN A 49 -10.75 5.48 8.52
N LYS A 50 -9.51 5.88 8.85
CA LYS A 50 -8.76 5.43 10.02
C LYS A 50 -8.71 3.89 10.11
N ASN A 51 -8.52 3.25 8.96
CA ASN A 51 -8.43 1.80 8.83
C ASN A 51 -7.11 1.41 8.16
N ALA A 52 -6.32 0.57 8.83
CA ALA A 52 -5.02 0.11 8.34
C ALA A 52 -5.11 -1.04 7.33
N ASP A 53 -6.32 -1.57 7.06
CA ASP A 53 -6.51 -2.70 6.14
C ASP A 53 -6.36 -2.29 4.67
N ILE A 54 -5.12 -2.04 4.25
CA ILE A 54 -4.79 -1.61 2.89
C ILE A 54 -5.03 -2.72 1.86
N LEU A 55 -4.89 -3.98 2.26
CA LEU A 55 -5.17 -5.12 1.39
C LEU A 55 -6.67 -5.23 1.12
N GLY A 56 -7.51 -5.10 2.16
CA GLY A 56 -8.96 -5.02 1.99
C GLY A 56 -9.40 -3.85 1.13
N VAL A 57 -8.80 -2.66 1.30
CA VAL A 57 -9.07 -1.48 0.44
C VAL A 57 -8.70 -1.74 -1.02
N LEU A 58 -7.61 -2.49 -1.26
CA LEU A 58 -7.20 -2.91 -2.60
C LEU A 58 -8.04 -4.10 -3.13
N GLY A 59 -8.93 -4.69 -2.33
CA GLY A 59 -9.67 -5.89 -2.71
C GLY A 59 -8.80 -7.14 -2.81
N ILE A 60 -7.66 -7.17 -2.10
CA ILE A 60 -6.76 -8.31 -2.00
C ILE A 60 -7.23 -9.17 -0.84
N GLU A 61 -7.85 -10.30 -1.16
CA GLU A 61 -8.19 -11.31 -0.17
C GLU A 61 -7.01 -12.26 0.04
N ILE A 62 -6.44 -12.27 1.24
CA ILE A 62 -5.50 -13.32 1.64
C ILE A 62 -6.35 -14.56 1.95
N SER A 63 -6.48 -15.45 0.96
CA SER A 63 -7.07 -16.78 1.18
C SER A 63 -6.02 -17.69 1.81
N GLU A 64 -6.31 -18.24 2.99
CA GLU A 64 -5.47 -19.24 3.68
C GLU A 64 -5.34 -20.57 2.91
N ASP A 65 -6.07 -20.75 1.80
CA ASP A 65 -6.04 -21.97 0.98
C ASP A 65 -4.77 -22.16 0.12
N SER A 66 -3.85 -21.18 0.08
CA SER A 66 -2.65 -21.22 -0.78
C SER A 66 -1.33 -21.28 -0.02
N ILE A 67 -1.33 -21.88 1.18
CA ILE A 67 -0.10 -22.33 1.86
C ILE A 67 0.10 -23.82 1.52
N TYR A 68 0.66 -24.10 0.34
CA TYR A 68 1.09 -25.45 -0.06
C TYR A 68 2.50 -25.40 -0.67
#